data_AF-A0A7L7W0K1-F1
#
_entry.id   AF-A0A7L7W0K1-F1
#
_cell.length_a   1.000
_cell.length_b   1.000
_cell.length_c   1.000
_cell.angle_alpha   90.00
_cell.angle_beta   90.00
_cell.angle_gamma   90.00
#
_symmetry.space_group_name_H-M   'P 1'
#
loop_
_entity.id
_entity.type
_entity.pdbx_description
1 polymer ?
#
loop_
_entity_poly.entity_id
_entity_poly.type
_entity_poly.pdbx_seq_one_letter_code
_entity_poly.pdbx_strand_id
1 'polypeptide(L)'
;MFALKFSFYLRYHRDVPRSIHVPLDKLVGIDFAGIDDHAPGMVMAVIEKDDALLDELFGDYAPEYRQLVQDRESNWKELMRFDEELVLVSVGAEANDEG
;
A
#
# COMPACT_ATOMS: atom_id res chain seq x y z
N MET A 1 -15.63 -8.31 -3.54
CA MET A 1 -14.24 -8.71 -3.21
C MET A 1 -13.74 -7.80 -2.11
N PHE A 2 -12.90 -8.25 -1.18
CA PHE A 2 -12.37 -7.38 -0.11
C PHE A 2 -10.90 -7.04 -0.40
N ALA A 3 -10.51 -5.80 -0.11
CA ALA A 3 -9.14 -5.33 -0.24
C ALA A 3 -8.75 -4.41 0.92
N LEU A 4 -7.46 -4.32 1.22
CA LEU A 4 -6.90 -3.28 2.08
C LEU A 4 -6.52 -2.08 1.23
N LYS A 5 -6.99 -0.90 1.61
CA LYS A 5 -6.50 0.35 1.01
C LYS A 5 -5.25 0.80 1.74
N PHE A 6 -4.18 1.06 0.99
CA PHE A 6 -2.94 1.63 1.52
C PHE A 6 -2.67 2.97 0.86
N SER A 7 -2.60 4.03 1.65
CA SER A 7 -2.28 5.38 1.18
C SER A 7 -0.80 5.70 1.40
N PHE A 8 -0.17 6.39 0.45
CA PHE A 8 1.23 6.80 0.52
C PHE A 8 1.47 8.09 -0.26
N TYR A 9 2.60 8.76 0.03
CA TYR A 9 3.07 9.91 -0.75
C TYR A 9 4.35 9.56 -1.48
N LEU A 10 4.48 10.10 -2.68
CA LEU A 10 5.71 10.05 -3.45
C LEU A 10 6.55 11.29 -3.10
N ARG A 11 7.87 11.14 -3.04
CA ARG A 11 8.79 12.17 -2.53
C ARG A 11 8.66 13.50 -3.25
N TYR A 12 8.41 13.46 -4.55
CA TYR A 12 8.29 14.64 -5.40
C TYR A 12 6.84 15.13 -5.60
N HIS A 13 5.85 14.40 -5.04
CA HIS A 13 4.42 14.68 -5.14
C HIS A 13 3.73 14.57 -3.77
N ARG A 14 4.27 15.30 -2.78
CA ARG A 14 3.78 15.28 -1.38
C ARG A 14 2.42 15.95 -1.19
N ASP A 15 1.94 16.63 -2.20
CA ASP A 15 0.67 17.34 -2.25
C ASP A 15 -0.51 16.42 -2.62
N VAL A 16 -0.25 15.24 -3.20
CA VAL A 16 -1.31 14.33 -3.62
C VAL A 16 -1.08 12.92 -3.07
N PRO A 17 -1.90 12.44 -2.12
CA PRO A 17 -1.80 11.05 -1.68
C PRO A 17 -2.13 10.11 -2.83
N ARG A 18 -1.36 9.04 -2.94
CA ARG A 18 -1.64 7.88 -3.78
C ARG A 18 -2.23 6.79 -2.91
N SER A 19 -3.03 5.92 -3.51
CA SER A 19 -3.50 4.74 -2.81
C SER A 19 -3.50 3.53 -3.71
N ILE A 20 -3.10 2.40 -3.16
CA ILE A 20 -3.27 1.08 -3.76
C ILE A 20 -4.37 0.31 -3.03
N HIS A 21 -5.01 -0.62 -3.74
CA HIS A 21 -5.91 -1.59 -3.14
C HIS A 21 -5.27 -2.96 -3.22
N VAL A 22 -4.99 -3.55 -2.07
CA VAL A 22 -4.34 -4.85 -1.97
C VAL A 22 -5.41 -5.92 -1.72
N PRO A 23 -5.69 -6.80 -2.69
CA PRO A 23 -6.67 -7.87 -2.52
C PRO A 23 -6.30 -8.78 -1.34
N LEU A 24 -7.26 -9.15 -0.50
CA LEU A 24 -6.97 -9.99 0.68
C LEU A 24 -6.42 -11.37 0.32
N ASP A 25 -6.77 -11.92 -0.85
CA ASP A 25 -6.26 -13.18 -1.36
C ASP A 25 -4.76 -13.12 -1.70
N LYS A 26 -4.21 -11.93 -1.97
CA LYS A 26 -2.77 -11.72 -2.16
C LYS A 26 -2.00 -11.61 -0.83
N LEU A 27 -2.71 -11.52 0.30
CA LEU A 27 -2.16 -11.40 1.65
C LEU A 27 -2.31 -12.70 2.47
N VAL A 28 -2.59 -13.82 1.79
CA VAL A 28 -2.74 -15.13 2.42
C VAL A 28 -1.45 -15.52 3.14
N GLY A 29 -1.55 -15.79 4.44
CA GLY A 29 -0.41 -16.13 5.30
C GLY A 29 0.07 -14.99 6.21
N ILE A 30 -0.48 -13.78 6.07
CA ILE A 30 -0.34 -12.72 7.08
C ILE A 30 -1.36 -12.99 8.18
N ASP A 31 -0.87 -13.12 9.42
CA ASP A 31 -1.75 -13.20 10.59
C ASP A 31 -2.22 -11.79 10.98
N PHE A 32 -3.49 -11.52 10.69
CA PHE A 32 -4.17 -10.28 11.03
C PHE A 32 -4.84 -10.33 12.42
N ALA A 33 -4.72 -11.43 13.18
CA ALA A 33 -5.38 -11.57 14.47
C ALA A 33 -4.78 -10.72 15.61
N GLY A 34 -3.69 -9.99 15.35
CA GLY A 34 -3.03 -9.06 16.27
C GLY A 34 -2.62 -7.75 15.59
N ILE A 35 -3.53 -7.16 14.81
CA ILE A 35 -3.31 -5.86 14.14
C ILE A 35 -3.17 -4.77 15.21
N ASP A 36 -1.95 -4.60 15.68
CA ASP A 36 -1.46 -3.38 16.33
C ASP A 36 -1.02 -2.39 15.23
N ASP A 37 -0.45 -1.24 15.63
CA ASP A 37 0.09 -0.16 14.78
C ASP A 37 1.14 -0.62 13.72
N HIS A 38 1.53 -1.90 13.70
CA HIS A 38 2.54 -2.47 12.81
C HIS A 38 1.99 -3.21 11.59
N ALA A 39 0.68 -3.45 11.49
CA ALA A 39 0.08 -4.21 10.40
C ALA A 39 0.42 -3.69 8.98
N PRO A 40 0.42 -2.37 8.69
CA PRO A 40 0.72 -1.93 7.34
C PRO A 40 2.20 -2.14 6.98
N GLY A 41 3.12 -2.21 7.95
CA GLY A 41 4.51 -2.62 7.72
C GLY A 41 4.64 -4.07 7.25
N MET A 42 3.82 -4.99 7.79
CA MET A 42 3.81 -6.40 7.39
C MET A 42 3.26 -6.61 5.98
N VAL A 43 2.20 -5.88 5.62
CA VAL A 43 1.62 -5.90 4.27
C VAL A 43 2.65 -5.41 3.26
N MET A 44 3.30 -4.27 3.54
CA MET A 44 4.34 -3.75 2.65
C MET A 44 5.53 -4.69 2.51
N ALA A 45 5.93 -5.39 3.58
CA ALA A 45 7.01 -6.37 3.51
C ALA A 45 6.68 -7.59 2.62
N VAL A 46 5.40 -7.94 2.46
CA VAL A 46 4.98 -8.98 1.51
C VAL A 46 5.04 -8.45 0.08
N ILE A 47 4.54 -7.24 -0.15
CA ILE A 47 4.55 -6.61 -1.48
C ILE A 47 5.99 -6.36 -1.95
N GLU A 48 6.85 -5.82 -1.09
CA GLU A 48 8.27 -5.54 -1.38
C GLU A 48 9.08 -6.81 -1.71
N LYS A 49 8.62 -8.01 -1.34
CA LYS A 49 9.29 -9.29 -1.63
C LYS A 49 8.91 -9.90 -2.98
N ASP A 50 7.81 -9.46 -3.56
CA ASP A 50 7.30 -9.96 -4.84
C ASP A 50 7.25 -8.81 -5.84
N ASP A 51 8.29 -8.70 -6.67
CA ASP A 51 8.41 -7.64 -7.68
C ASP A 51 7.23 -7.60 -8.65
N ALA A 52 6.64 -8.77 -8.98
CA ALA A 52 5.50 -8.83 -9.87
C ALA A 52 4.23 -8.30 -9.18
N LEU A 53 4.04 -8.63 -7.90
CA LEU A 53 2.95 -8.09 -7.10
C LEU A 53 3.11 -6.58 -6.87
N LEU A 54 4.34 -6.10 -6.66
CA LEU A 54 4.64 -4.69 -6.53
C LEU A 54 4.30 -3.95 -7.82
N ASP A 55 4.74 -4.44 -8.99
CA ASP A 55 4.41 -3.85 -10.28
C ASP A 55 2.89 -3.90 -10.57
N GLU A 56 2.23 -5.00 -10.21
CA GLU A 56 0.76 -5.17 -10.33
C GLU A 56 0.01 -4.12 -9.51
N LEU A 57 0.42 -3.88 -8.26
CA LEU A 57 -0.29 -3.01 -7.32
C LEU A 57 0.07 -1.53 -7.49
N PHE A 58 1.37 -1.22 -7.68
CA PHE A 58 1.85 0.16 -7.76
C PHE A 58 1.84 0.72 -9.19
N GLY A 59 1.83 -0.12 -10.21
CA GLY A 59 1.80 0.30 -11.61
C GLY A 59 2.90 1.32 -11.93
N ASP A 60 2.49 2.50 -12.43
CA ASP A 60 3.40 3.59 -12.79
C ASP A 60 4.22 4.14 -11.61
N TYR A 61 3.79 3.89 -10.37
CA TYR A 61 4.49 4.33 -9.16
C TYR A 61 5.60 3.37 -8.72
N ALA A 62 5.64 2.15 -9.26
CA ALA A 62 6.58 1.12 -8.85
C ALA A 62 8.06 1.55 -8.95
N PRO A 63 8.53 2.22 -10.02
CA PRO A 63 9.92 2.66 -10.11
C PRO A 63 10.30 3.67 -9.03
N GLU A 64 9.44 4.66 -8.77
CA GLU A 64 9.70 5.70 -7.76
C GLU A 64 9.63 5.11 -6.35
N TYR A 65 8.66 4.22 -6.10
CA TYR A 65 8.54 3.51 -4.83
C TYR A 65 9.79 2.65 -4.53
N ARG A 66 10.31 1.90 -5.51
CA ARG A 66 11.55 1.11 -5.35
C ARG A 66 12.76 1.97 -4.99
N GLN A 67 12.89 3.16 -5.58
CA GLN A 67 13.96 4.10 -5.22
C GLN A 67 13.85 4.56 -3.77
N LEU A 68 12.63 4.80 -3.28
CA LEU A 68 12.41 5.20 -1.89
C LEU A 68 12.76 4.09 -0.89
N VAL A 69 12.40 2.84 -1.22
CA VAL A 69 12.71 1.66 -0.40
C VAL A 69 14.21 1.35 -0.35
N GLN A 70 14.95 1.58 -1.44
CA GLN A 70 16.42 1.39 -1.44
C GLN A 70 17.13 2.32 -0.44
N ASP A 71 16.61 3.53 -0.25
CA ASP A 71 17.11 4.52 0.71
C ASP A 71 16.21 4.61 1.97
N ARG A 72 15.74 3.45 2.46
CA ARG A 72 14.71 3.35 3.51
C ARG A 72 15.04 4.16 4.76
N GLU A 73 16.28 4.13 5.25
CA GLU A 73 16.66 4.86 6.47
C GLU A 73 16.54 6.38 6.30
N SER A 74 16.84 6.89 5.10
CA SER A 74 16.75 8.33 4.79
C SER A 74 15.31 8.76 4.48
N ASN A 75 14.53 7.86 3.90
CA ASN A 75 13.16 8.14 3.44
C ASN A 75 12.09 7.56 4.38
N TRP A 76 12.46 7.02 5.54
CA TRP A 76 11.53 6.33 6.44
C TRP A 76 10.34 7.22 6.79
N LYS A 77 10.55 8.49 7.13
CA LYS A 77 9.47 9.46 7.41
C LYS A 77 8.57 9.80 6.23
N GLU A 78 9.06 9.58 5.01
CA GLU A 78 8.37 9.89 3.75
C GLU A 78 7.58 8.67 3.27
N LEU A 79 8.12 7.47 3.53
CA LEU A 79 7.44 6.18 3.43
C LEU A 79 6.39 5.98 4.55
N MET A 80 6.63 6.57 5.72
CA MET A 80 5.80 6.42 6.92
C MET A 80 4.68 7.47 7.01
N ARG A 81 3.65 7.31 6.18
CA ARG A 81 2.28 7.54 6.64
C ARG A 81 1.57 6.21 6.86
N PHE A 82 2.24 5.32 7.61
CA PHE A 82 1.64 4.10 8.16
C PHE A 82 0.48 4.39 9.14
N ASP A 83 0.30 5.64 9.57
CA ASP A 83 -0.83 6.11 10.38
C ASP A 83 -2.13 6.28 9.58
N GLU A 84 -2.12 6.18 8.24
CA GLU A 84 -3.37 6.09 7.50
C GLU A 84 -3.95 4.69 7.67
N GLU A 85 -5.05 4.65 8.41
CA GLU A 85 -5.81 3.45 8.78
C GLU A 85 -5.91 2.47 7.61
N LEU A 86 -5.55 1.21 7.87
CA LEU A 86 -5.85 0.12 6.97
C LEU A 86 -7.37 -0.03 6.88
N VAL A 87 -7.96 0.54 5.84
CA VAL A 87 -9.41 0.44 5.61
C VAL A 87 -9.68 -0.81 4.78
N LEU A 88 -10.50 -1.70 5.33
CA LEU A 88 -11.10 -2.79 4.58
C LEU A 88 -12.18 -2.21 3.66
N VAL A 89 -11.98 -2.31 2.36
CA VAL A 89 -12.96 -1.85 1.36
C VAL A 89 -13.60 -3.02 0.63
N SER A 90 -14.91 -2.93 0.40
CA SER A 90 -15.62 -3.82 -0.51
C SER A 90 -15.42 -3.33 -1.93
N VAL A 91 -14.66 -4.08 -2.72
CA VAL A 91 -14.52 -3.89 -4.16
C VAL A 91 -15.68 -4.62 -4.83
N GLY A 92 -16.73 -3.85 -5.12
CA GLY A 92 -17.86 -4.23 -5.98
C GLY A 92 -17.71 -3.57 -7.35
N ALA A 93 -18.24 -4.22 -8.39
CA ALA A 93 -18.27 -3.67 -9.74
C ALA A 93 -18.88 -2.26 -9.74
N GLU A 94 -18.15 -1.30 -10.32
CA GLU A 94 -18.54 0.09 -10.60
C GLU A 94 -18.95 0.95 -9.39
N ALA A 95 -18.02 1.80 -8.94
CA ALA A 95 -18.37 3.10 -8.35
C ALA A 95 -18.11 4.19 -9.41
N ASN A 96 -18.96 4.21 -10.44
CA ASN A 96 -19.26 5.46 -11.15
C ASN A 96 -20.21 6.25 -10.25
N ASP A 97 -19.63 7.04 -9.34
CA ASP A 97 -20.38 8.07 -8.60
C ASP A 97 -20.01 9.41 -9.25
N GLU A 98 -20.59 9.67 -10.42
CA GLU A 98 -20.82 11.04 -10.88
C GLU A 98 -22.14 11.50 -10.24
N GLY A 99 -22.04 12.46 -9.30
CA GLY A 99 -23.15 13.14 -8.67
C GLY A 99 -22.77 14.55 -8.25
#